data_AF-A0A2N1MZL2-F1
#
_entry.id   AF-A0A2N1MZL2-F1
#
_cell.length_a   1.000
_cell.length_b   1.000
_cell.length_c   1.000
_cell.angle_alpha   90.00
_cell.angle_beta   90.00
_cell.angle_gamma   90.00
#
_symmetry.space_group_name_H-M   'P 1'
#
loop_
_entity.id
_entity.type
_entity.pdbx_description
1 polymer ?
#
loop_
_entity_poly.entity_id
_entity_poly.type
_entity_poly.pdbx_seq_one_letter_code
_entity_poly.pdbx_strand_id
1 'polypeptide(L)'
;MFTFIFMFLTLYLFFYFYFSTNSFSPLPHTSTAEEIFVSTVVYILISILSVFIPGDILYAWGQNEYNVYLLNKTVKKGTRPKINVSDDEFVLRSLVVDRLKKILQPNRNHSCYHVVCGEHETGKTTLIRSASREVGQGIIYVEIPADAEDIEDFGMAFGKSLNFAFEERFSLCHNL
;
A
#
# COMPACT_ATOMS: atom_id res chain seq x y z
N MET A 1 11.50 -5.70 6.72
CA MET A 1 12.84 -5.61 6.07
C MET A 1 13.93 -5.18 7.05
N PHE A 2 13.68 -4.15 7.88
CA PHE A 2 14.64 -3.66 8.87
C PHE A 2 15.07 -4.71 9.90
N THR A 3 14.13 -5.48 10.44
CA THR A 3 14.40 -6.58 11.39
C THR A 3 15.16 -7.74 10.79
N PHE A 4 14.88 -8.08 9.54
CA PHE A 4 15.62 -9.11 8.82
C PHE A 4 17.10 -8.72 8.70
N ILE A 5 17.39 -7.50 8.25
CA ILE A 5 18.77 -6.99 8.14
C ILE A 5 19.48 -6.97 9.50
N PHE A 6 18.80 -6.53 10.56
CA PHE A 6 19.38 -6.47 11.90
C PHE A 6 19.62 -7.85 12.51
N MET A 7 18.74 -8.81 12.24
CA MET A 7 18.90 -10.22 12.64
C MET A 7 20.11 -10.85 11.94
N PHE A 8 20.30 -10.62 10.64
CA PHE A 8 21.50 -11.11 9.92
C PHE A 8 22.78 -10.43 10.40
N LEU A 9 22.75 -9.14 10.70
CA LEU A 9 23.92 -8.41 11.21
C LEU A 9 24.34 -8.88 12.61
N THR A 10 23.36 -9.10 13.50
CA THR A 10 23.62 -9.59 14.87
C THR A 10 24.12 -11.04 14.85
N LEU A 11 23.55 -11.88 13.98
CA LEU A 11 24.02 -13.25 13.75
C LEU A 11 25.44 -13.26 13.15
N TYR A 12 25.73 -12.37 12.19
CA TYR A 12 27.05 -12.22 11.58
C TYR A 12 28.10 -11.78 12.61
N LEU A 13 27.80 -10.78 13.44
CA LEU A 13 28.65 -10.35 14.55
C LEU A 13 28.88 -11.49 15.54
N PHE A 14 27.85 -12.27 15.86
CA PHE A 14 27.99 -13.45 16.71
C PHE A 14 28.96 -14.48 16.13
N PHE A 15 28.80 -14.87 14.86
CA PHE A 15 29.72 -15.80 14.21
C PHE A 15 31.14 -15.22 14.11
N TYR A 16 31.27 -13.93 13.81
CA TYR A 16 32.56 -13.25 13.77
C TYR A 16 33.29 -13.32 15.11
N PHE A 17 32.62 -12.99 16.21
CA PHE A 17 33.21 -13.08 17.54
C PHE A 17 33.51 -14.53 17.94
N TYR A 18 32.57 -15.46 17.74
CA TYR A 18 32.74 -16.88 18.07
C TYR A 18 33.95 -17.51 17.36
N PHE A 19 34.11 -17.26 16.06
CA PHE A 19 35.25 -17.78 15.30
C PHE A 19 36.57 -17.07 15.66
N SER A 20 36.53 -15.76 15.92
CA SER A 20 37.70 -14.97 16.35
C SER A 20 38.22 -15.41 17.72
N THR A 21 37.34 -15.74 18.66
CA THR A 21 37.72 -16.29 19.97
C THR A 21 38.24 -17.72 19.88
N ASN A 22 37.67 -18.57 19.01
CA ASN A 22 38.11 -19.96 18.85
C ASN A 22 39.40 -20.13 18.03
N SER A 23 39.87 -19.08 17.34
CA SER A 23 41.13 -19.11 16.58
C SER A 23 42.36 -18.72 17.40
N PHE A 24 42.18 -18.24 18.64
CA PHE A 24 43.26 -17.98 19.59
C PHE A 24 43.23 -19.02 20.73
N SER A 25 44.23 -19.92 20.72
CA SER A 25 44.75 -20.81 21.79
C SER A 25 44.23 -22.26 21.92
N PRO A 26 45.16 -23.25 21.97
CA PRO A 26 44.88 -24.62 22.41
C PRO A 26 45.39 -24.82 23.85
N LEU A 27 44.53 -24.74 24.87
CA LEU A 27 44.86 -25.19 26.24
C LEU A 27 43.58 -25.58 27.00
N PRO A 28 43.59 -26.59 27.89
CA PRO A 28 42.39 -27.34 28.22
C PRO A 28 41.68 -26.85 29.49
N HIS A 29 40.35 -26.99 29.46
CA HIS A 29 39.41 -27.04 30.58
C HIS A 29 39.17 -25.80 31.43
N THR A 30 38.15 -25.02 31.05
CA THR A 30 37.20 -24.38 31.97
C THR A 30 35.77 -24.49 31.41
N SER A 31 35.14 -25.66 31.55
CA SER A 31 33.76 -25.93 31.05
C SER A 31 32.71 -24.91 31.53
N THR A 32 32.93 -24.30 32.68
CA THR A 32 32.05 -23.29 33.28
C THR A 32 32.11 -21.94 32.56
N ALA A 33 33.25 -21.55 31.98
CA ALA A 33 33.38 -20.26 31.29
C ALA A 33 32.67 -20.26 29.93
N GLU A 34 32.76 -21.39 29.21
CA GLU A 34 32.04 -21.59 27.96
C GLU A 34 30.52 -21.62 28.16
N GLU A 35 30.04 -22.30 29.21
CA GLU A 35 28.61 -22.32 29.55
C GLU A 35 28.06 -20.93 29.89
N ILE A 36 28.81 -20.12 30.66
CA ILE A 36 28.44 -18.73 30.98
C ILE A 36 28.43 -17.86 29.72
N PHE A 37 29.40 -18.04 28.83
CA PHE A 37 29.48 -17.30 27.57
C PHE A 37 28.28 -17.62 26.67
N VAL A 38 27.96 -18.91 26.48
CA VAL A 38 26.80 -19.34 25.68
C VAL A 38 25.50 -18.81 26.28
N SER A 39 25.32 -18.90 27.60
CA SER A 39 24.13 -18.37 28.27
C SER A 39 23.98 -16.86 28.09
N THR A 40 25.08 -16.11 28.16
CA THR A 40 25.08 -14.64 27.99
C THR A 40 24.67 -14.26 26.57
N VAL A 41 25.23 -14.95 25.57
CA VAL A 41 24.89 -14.76 24.16
C VAL A 41 23.41 -15.04 23.92
N VAL A 42 22.89 -16.16 24.42
CA VAL A 42 21.48 -16.52 24.27
C VAL A 42 20.58 -15.44 24.85
N TYR A 43 20.92 -14.91 26.03
CA TYR A 43 20.16 -13.84 26.67
C TYR A 43 20.16 -12.54 25.85
N ILE A 44 21.30 -12.19 25.23
CA ILE A 44 21.43 -11.04 24.33
C ILE A 44 20.53 -11.24 23.10
N LEU A 45 20.53 -12.42 22.48
CA LEU A 45 19.70 -12.73 21.32
C LEU A 45 18.20 -12.62 21.65
N ILE A 46 17.77 -13.18 22.79
CA ILE A 46 16.38 -13.08 23.25
C ILE A 46 15.99 -11.61 23.50
N SER A 47 16.87 -10.84 24.12
CA SER A 47 16.64 -9.41 24.41
C SER A 47 16.52 -8.57 23.13
N ILE A 48 17.33 -8.87 22.11
CA ILE A 48 17.24 -8.24 20.80
C ILE A 48 15.89 -8.57 20.17
N LEU A 49 15.53 -9.86 20.06
CA LEU A 49 14.26 -10.28 19.48
C LEU A 49 13.05 -9.65 20.19
N SER A 50 13.09 -9.55 21.53
CA SER A 50 11.99 -8.96 22.30
C SER A 50 11.78 -7.47 22.04
N VAL A 51 12.79 -6.74 21.58
CA VAL A 51 12.68 -5.30 21.25
C VAL A 51 12.27 -5.11 19.79
N PHE A 52 12.83 -5.91 18.88
CA PHE A 52 12.63 -5.74 17.44
C PHE A 52 11.26 -6.22 16.96
N ILE A 53 10.74 -7.34 17.48
CA ILE A 53 9.43 -7.87 17.09
C ILE A 53 8.30 -6.86 17.38
N PRO A 54 8.20 -6.25 18.59
CA PRO A 54 7.23 -5.19 18.83
C PRO A 54 7.42 -3.97 17.94
N GLY A 55 8.67 -3.61 17.62
CA GLY A 55 8.97 -2.49 16.71
C GLY A 55 8.36 -2.68 15.32
N ASP A 56 8.48 -3.88 14.74
CA ASP A 56 7.86 -4.21 13.46
C ASP A 56 6.33 -4.21 13.53
N ILE A 57 5.75 -4.74 14.61
CA ILE A 57 4.31 -4.75 14.80
C ILE A 57 3.77 -3.31 14.89
N LEU A 58 4.44 -2.44 15.66
CA LEU A 58 4.10 -1.02 15.77
C LEU A 58 4.23 -0.29 14.43
N TYR A 59 5.28 -0.59 13.67
CA TYR A 59 5.48 -0.02 12.34
C TYR A 59 4.35 -0.44 11.38
N ALA A 60 4.04 -1.74 11.33
CA ALA A 60 2.97 -2.28 10.50
C ALA A 60 1.60 -1.70 10.89
N TRP A 61 1.33 -1.57 12.20
CA TRP A 61 0.12 -0.91 12.69
C TRP A 61 0.04 0.53 12.19
N GLY A 62 1.11 1.31 12.38
CA GLY A 62 1.13 2.72 11.98
C GLY A 62 0.91 2.91 10.48
N GLN A 63 1.53 2.05 9.65
CA GLN A 63 1.32 2.06 8.20
C GLN A 63 -0.12 1.68 7.83
N ASN A 64 -0.71 0.69 8.51
CA ASN A 64 -2.09 0.28 8.29
C ASN A 64 -3.07 1.41 8.63
N GLU A 65 -2.94 2.05 9.79
CA GLU A 65 -3.74 3.21 10.19
C GLU A 65 -3.65 4.36 9.18
N TYR A 66 -2.43 4.66 8.71
CA TYR A 66 -2.21 5.67 7.69
C TYR A 66 -2.91 5.33 6.38
N ASN A 67 -2.83 4.07 5.93
CA ASN A 67 -3.51 3.60 4.73
C ASN A 67 -5.05 3.64 4.87
N VAL A 68 -5.60 3.25 6.01
CA VAL A 68 -7.03 3.35 6.32
C VAL A 68 -7.49 4.81 6.28
N TYR A 69 -6.70 5.71 6.87
CA TYR A 69 -6.97 7.14 6.82
C TYR A 69 -6.99 7.68 5.38
N LEU A 70 -5.99 7.32 4.57
CA LEU A 70 -5.93 7.72 3.17
C LEU A 70 -7.11 7.17 2.37
N LEU A 71 -7.45 5.89 2.55
CA LEU A 71 -8.59 5.25 1.90
C LEU A 71 -9.89 6.00 2.24
N ASN A 72 -10.15 6.25 3.53
CA ASN A 72 -11.35 6.96 3.97
C ASN A 72 -11.41 8.39 3.40
N LYS A 73 -10.25 9.06 3.35
CA LYS A 73 -10.11 10.39 2.74
C LYS A 73 -10.42 10.35 1.25
N THR A 74 -9.91 9.37 0.51
CA THR A 74 -10.15 9.20 -0.93
C THR A 74 -11.60 8.83 -1.23
N VAL A 75 -12.20 7.92 -0.47
CA VAL A 75 -13.62 7.54 -0.61
C VAL A 75 -14.54 8.74 -0.38
N LYS A 76 -14.26 9.55 0.65
CA LYS A 76 -15.05 10.76 0.94
C LYS A 76 -14.86 11.85 -0.12
N LYS A 77 -13.62 12.16 -0.49
CA LYS A 77 -13.31 13.31 -1.36
C LYS A 77 -13.34 12.99 -2.86
N GLY A 78 -13.22 11.72 -3.24
CA GLY A 78 -12.99 11.29 -4.61
C GLY A 78 -11.59 11.62 -5.14
N THR A 79 -11.28 11.15 -6.35
CA THR A 79 -9.96 11.33 -6.99
C THR A 79 -9.86 12.62 -7.81
N ARG A 80 -10.99 13.26 -8.15
CA ARG A 80 -11.07 14.52 -8.91
C ARG A 80 -10.12 14.54 -10.13
N PRO A 81 -10.44 13.77 -11.20
CA PRO A 81 -9.54 13.61 -12.33
C PRO A 81 -9.15 14.95 -12.96
N LYS A 82 -7.86 15.11 -13.28
CA LYS A 82 -7.35 16.29 -14.00
C LYS A 82 -7.80 16.24 -15.45
N ILE A 83 -8.15 17.40 -15.98
CA ILE A 83 -8.52 17.58 -17.38
C ILE A 83 -7.36 18.35 -18.01
N ASN A 84 -6.69 17.75 -18.99
CA ASN A 84 -5.55 18.36 -19.70
C ASN A 84 -6.01 19.17 -20.91
N VAL A 85 -7.32 19.25 -21.15
CA VAL A 85 -7.94 20.04 -22.22
C VAL A 85 -8.41 21.35 -21.61
N SER A 86 -8.09 22.45 -22.28
CA SER A 86 -8.49 23.77 -21.82
C SER A 86 -10.01 23.96 -21.98
N ASP A 87 -10.64 24.66 -21.02
CA ASP A 87 -12.10 24.79 -20.93
C ASP A 87 -12.70 25.53 -22.16
N ASP A 88 -11.88 26.22 -22.95
CA ASP A 88 -12.21 26.96 -24.18
C ASP A 88 -12.18 26.11 -25.47
N GLU A 89 -11.45 24.99 -25.50
CA GLU A 89 -11.41 24.05 -26.63
C GLU A 89 -12.55 23.02 -26.57
N PHE A 90 -13.20 22.92 -25.41
CA PHE A 90 -14.21 21.90 -25.15
C PHE A 90 -15.63 22.37 -25.53
N VAL A 91 -16.22 21.79 -26.58
CA VAL A 91 -17.64 21.97 -26.88
C VAL A 91 -18.48 21.21 -25.85
N LEU A 92 -18.82 21.90 -24.77
CA LEU A 92 -19.55 21.35 -23.65
C LEU A 92 -20.99 21.04 -24.08
N ARG A 93 -21.28 19.75 -24.28
CA ARG A 93 -22.66 19.26 -24.47
C ARG A 93 -23.36 19.27 -23.11
N SER A 94 -23.78 20.45 -22.66
CA SER A 94 -24.37 20.70 -21.34
C SER A 94 -25.44 19.67 -20.94
N LEU A 95 -26.35 19.34 -21.86
CA LEU A 95 -27.39 18.35 -21.62
C LEU A 95 -26.87 16.93 -21.32
N VAL A 96 -25.75 16.53 -21.92
CA VAL A 96 -25.12 15.23 -21.64
C VAL A 96 -24.41 15.26 -20.29
N VAL A 97 -23.70 16.35 -19.99
CA VAL A 97 -23.03 16.56 -18.70
C VAL A 97 -24.04 16.53 -17.55
N ASP A 98 -25.19 17.17 -17.69
CA ASP A 98 -26.23 17.17 -16.66
C ASP A 98 -26.83 15.77 -16.42
N ARG A 99 -26.96 14.96 -17.48
CA ARG A 99 -27.36 13.55 -17.34
C ARG A 99 -26.29 12.73 -16.63
N LEU A 100 -25.01 12.93 -16.98
CA LEU A 100 -23.88 12.26 -16.33
C LEU A 100 -23.79 12.63 -14.85
N LYS A 101 -24.00 13.89 -14.47
CA LYS A 101 -24.04 14.32 -13.06
C LYS A 101 -25.08 13.55 -12.24
N LYS A 102 -26.29 13.34 -12.81
CA LYS A 102 -27.34 12.54 -12.15
C LYS A 102 -26.94 11.08 -11.97
N ILE A 103 -26.18 10.51 -12.91
CA ILE A 103 -25.66 9.14 -12.81
C ILE A 103 -24.55 9.06 -11.76
N LEU A 104 -23.66 10.05 -11.72
CA LEU A 104 -22.54 10.12 -10.78
C LEU A 104 -22.96 10.48 -9.35
N GLN A 105 -24.20 10.95 -9.16
CA GLN A 105 -24.81 11.21 -7.85
C GLN A 105 -26.00 10.27 -7.61
N PRO A 106 -25.75 8.97 -7.39
CA PRO A 106 -26.81 8.01 -7.15
C PRO A 106 -27.61 8.33 -5.88
N ASN A 107 -28.91 8.03 -5.90
CA ASN A 107 -29.74 8.00 -4.70
C ASN A 107 -29.36 6.78 -3.83
N ARG A 108 -29.74 6.78 -2.55
CA ARG A 108 -29.45 5.71 -1.57
C ARG A 108 -29.82 4.30 -2.04
N ASN A 109 -30.82 4.18 -2.92
CA ASN A 109 -31.33 2.90 -3.42
C ASN A 109 -30.82 2.57 -4.84
N HIS A 110 -29.69 3.14 -5.26
CA HIS A 110 -29.14 2.89 -6.59
C HIS A 110 -28.24 1.65 -6.59
N SER A 111 -28.62 0.62 -7.35
CA SER A 111 -27.86 -0.64 -7.48
C SER A 111 -27.57 -1.02 -8.94
N CYS A 112 -27.63 -0.05 -9.85
CA CYS A 112 -27.45 -0.29 -11.29
C CYS A 112 -26.07 0.17 -11.76
N TYR A 113 -25.50 -0.57 -12.71
CA TYR A 113 -24.30 -0.17 -13.44
C TYR A 113 -24.68 0.57 -14.71
N HIS A 114 -23.98 1.67 -15.02
CA HIS A 114 -24.15 2.42 -16.26
C HIS A 114 -22.95 2.21 -17.15
N VAL A 115 -23.19 1.94 -18.43
CA VAL A 115 -22.14 1.80 -19.43
C VAL A 115 -22.31 2.90 -20.47
N VAL A 116 -21.25 3.68 -20.69
CA VAL A 116 -21.23 4.75 -21.70
C VAL A 116 -20.44 4.26 -22.90
N CYS A 117 -21.16 3.92 -23.97
CA CYS A 117 -20.57 3.48 -25.23
C CYS A 117 -20.54 4.61 -26.28
N GLY A 118 -19.63 4.48 -27.24
CA GLY A 118 -19.59 5.32 -28.44
C GLY A 118 -18.26 5.17 -29.16
N GLU A 119 -18.18 5.73 -30.35
CA GLU A 119 -17.01 5.63 -31.23
C GLU A 119 -15.75 6.24 -30.62
N HIS A 120 -14.57 5.81 -31.06
CA HIS A 120 -13.32 6.40 -30.61
C HIS A 120 -13.31 7.92 -30.87
N GLU A 121 -12.54 8.68 -30.08
CA GLU A 121 -12.41 10.15 -30.25
C GLU A 121 -13.67 11.02 -30.08
N THR A 122 -14.83 10.48 -29.70
CA THR A 122 -16.04 11.32 -29.44
C THR A 122 -15.97 12.14 -28.13
N GLY A 123 -14.82 12.21 -27.46
CA GLY A 123 -14.66 12.98 -26.21
C GLY A 123 -15.37 12.39 -24.98
N LYS A 124 -15.74 11.10 -25.01
CA LYS A 124 -16.46 10.41 -23.92
C LYS A 124 -15.74 10.52 -22.58
N THR A 125 -14.45 10.20 -22.55
CA THR A 125 -13.60 10.29 -21.36
C THR A 125 -13.53 11.71 -20.82
N THR A 126 -13.43 12.71 -21.71
CA THR A 126 -13.36 14.11 -21.33
C THR A 126 -14.67 14.60 -20.70
N LEU A 127 -15.83 14.21 -21.26
CA LEU A 127 -17.14 14.53 -20.67
C LEU A 127 -17.30 13.92 -19.27
N ILE A 128 -16.91 12.66 -19.08
CA ILE A 128 -17.00 11.98 -17.77
C ILE A 128 -16.07 12.63 -16.75
N ARG A 129 -14.82 12.94 -17.14
CA ARG A 129 -13.87 13.64 -16.25
C ARG A 129 -14.38 15.03 -15.86
N SER A 130 -14.97 15.77 -16.80
CA SER A 130 -15.58 17.08 -16.53
C SER A 130 -16.75 16.99 -15.55
N ALA A 131 -17.73 16.12 -15.84
CA ALA A 131 -18.87 15.90 -14.94
C ALA A 131 -18.42 15.45 -13.53
N SER A 132 -17.40 14.58 -13.46
CA SER A 132 -16.83 14.11 -12.19
C SER A 132 -16.18 15.24 -11.38
N ARG A 133 -15.47 16.15 -12.06
CA ARG A 133 -14.86 17.32 -11.42
C ARG A 133 -15.91 18.27 -10.85
N GLU A 134 -17.00 18.49 -11.58
CA GLU A 134 -18.10 19.36 -11.15
C GLU A 134 -18.91 18.79 -9.99
N VAL A 135 -19.11 17.46 -9.93
CA VAL A 135 -19.74 16.79 -8.77
C VAL A 135 -18.84 16.90 -7.52
N GLY A 136 -17.52 16.75 -7.72
CA GLY A 136 -16.50 17.17 -6.75
C GLY A 136 -16.28 16.27 -5.52
N GLN A 137 -17.18 15.34 -5.17
CA GLN A 137 -16.99 14.42 -4.02
C GLN A 137 -17.53 13.02 -4.31
N GLY A 138 -16.95 12.01 -3.67
CA GLY A 138 -17.42 10.61 -3.73
C GLY A 138 -17.16 9.85 -5.03
N ILE A 139 -16.43 10.43 -6.00
CA ILE A 139 -16.13 9.79 -7.29
C ILE A 139 -14.69 9.31 -7.35
N ILE A 140 -14.49 8.02 -7.58
CA ILE A 140 -13.19 7.40 -7.79
C ILE A 140 -13.05 7.07 -9.28
N TYR A 141 -12.16 7.79 -9.96
CA TYR A 141 -11.78 7.53 -11.35
C TYR A 141 -10.60 6.56 -11.41
N VAL A 142 -10.77 5.47 -12.14
CA VAL A 142 -9.76 4.41 -12.34
C VAL A 142 -9.44 4.34 -13.84
N GLU A 143 -8.17 4.49 -14.19
CA GLU A 143 -7.70 4.36 -15.57
C GLU A 143 -7.10 2.99 -15.75
N ILE A 144 -7.76 2.16 -16.57
CA ILE A 144 -7.32 0.79 -16.86
C ILE A 144 -6.66 0.84 -18.24
N PRO A 145 -5.39 0.41 -18.36
CA PRO A 145 -4.70 0.33 -19.65
C PRO A 145 -5.44 -0.61 -20.61
N ALA A 146 -5.39 -0.32 -21.91
CA ALA A 146 -6.00 -1.18 -22.93
C ALA A 146 -5.21 -2.48 -23.16
N ASP A 147 -3.93 -2.45 -22.79
CA ASP A 147 -2.92 -3.51 -22.81
C ASP A 147 -2.84 -4.27 -21.48
N ALA A 148 -3.71 -3.98 -20.51
CA ALA A 148 -3.80 -4.76 -19.27
C ALA A 148 -4.39 -6.14 -19.59
N GLU A 149 -3.51 -7.10 -19.89
CA GLU A 149 -3.88 -8.49 -20.13
C GLU A 149 -4.23 -9.21 -18.82
N ASP A 150 -3.71 -8.73 -17.68
CA ASP A 150 -3.76 -9.40 -16.39
C ASP A 150 -4.57 -8.66 -15.31
N ILE A 151 -5.19 -9.45 -14.41
CA ILE A 151 -5.95 -8.97 -13.24
C ILE A 151 -5.06 -8.15 -12.28
N GLU A 152 -3.75 -8.42 -12.27
CA GLU A 152 -2.77 -7.72 -11.44
C GLU A 152 -2.65 -6.23 -11.82
N ASP A 153 -2.63 -5.92 -13.12
CA ASP A 153 -2.57 -4.53 -13.61
C ASP A 153 -3.82 -3.73 -13.23
N PHE A 154 -4.99 -4.39 -13.26
CA PHE A 154 -6.22 -3.79 -12.76
C PHE A 154 -6.13 -3.51 -11.26
N GLY A 155 -5.69 -4.50 -10.46
CA GLY A 155 -5.53 -4.35 -9.01
C GLY A 155 -4.59 -3.20 -8.65
N MET A 156 -3.47 -3.09 -9.38
CA MET A 156 -2.50 -2.02 -9.20
C MET A 156 -3.08 -0.64 -9.58
N ALA A 157 -3.76 -0.53 -10.73
CA ALA A 157 -4.40 0.71 -11.15
C ALA A 157 -5.51 1.15 -10.19
N PHE A 158 -6.30 0.20 -9.70
CA PHE A 158 -7.35 0.42 -8.71
C PHE A 158 -6.78 0.87 -7.37
N GLY A 159 -5.78 0.17 -6.83
CA GLY A 159 -5.12 0.54 -5.57
C GLY A 159 -4.50 1.94 -5.64
N LYS A 160 -3.82 2.25 -6.76
CA LYS A 160 -3.26 3.58 -7.02
C LYS A 160 -4.33 4.67 -7.03
N SER A 161 -5.50 4.40 -7.61
CA SER A 161 -6.62 5.35 -7.62
C SER A 161 -7.15 5.66 -6.22
N LEU A 162 -7.10 4.69 -5.30
CA LEU A 162 -7.51 4.85 -3.91
C LEU A 162 -6.45 5.54 -3.04
N ASN A 163 -5.27 5.84 -3.61
CA ASN A 163 -4.08 6.23 -2.86
C ASN A 163 -3.69 5.17 -1.82
N PHE A 164 -3.90 3.90 -2.17
CA PHE A 164 -3.58 2.74 -1.35
C PHE A 164 -2.37 2.04 -1.95
N ALA A 165 -1.31 1.89 -1.15
CA ALA A 165 -0.21 1.01 -1.50
C ALA A 165 -0.67 -0.42 -1.20
N PHE A 166 -1.06 -1.16 -2.24
CA PHE A 166 -1.40 -2.58 -2.11
C PHE A 166 -0.10 -3.37 -1.89
N GLU A 167 0.46 -3.25 -0.69
CA GLU A 167 1.54 -4.12 -0.25
C GLU A 167 0.89 -5.41 0.24
N GLU A 168 0.88 -6.42 -0.62
CA GLU A 168 0.28 -7.75 -0.39
C GLU A 168 0.90 -8.54 0.78
N ARG A 169 1.70 -7.90 1.65
CA ARG A 169 2.56 -8.56 2.63
C ARG A 169 2.19 -8.37 4.10
N PHE A 170 1.16 -7.60 4.42
CA PHE A 170 0.81 -7.36 5.83
C PHE A 170 -0.70 -7.32 6.08
N SER A 171 -1.45 -8.32 5.61
CA SER A 171 -2.83 -8.54 6.06
C SER A 171 -2.84 -9.03 7.51
N LEU A 172 -2.68 -8.10 8.46
CA LEU A 172 -2.98 -8.29 9.89
C LEU A 172 -4.43 -7.86 10.20
N CYS A 173 -5.35 -8.08 9.26
CA CYS A 173 -6.78 -7.96 9.52
C CYS A 173 -7.46 -9.28 9.16
N HIS A 174 -7.41 -10.22 10.10
CA HIS A 174 -8.40 -11.27 10.23
C HIS A 174 -9.41 -10.81 11.29
N ASN A 175 -10.69 -10.86 10.94
CA ASN A 175 -11.90 -10.60 11.74
C ASN A 175 -12.23 -9.16 12.16
N LEU A 176 -13.26 -8.61 11.52
CA LEU A 176 -14.48 -8.14 12.19
C LEU A 176 -15.66 -8.14 11.20
#